data_AF-A0A412DX84-F1
#
_entry.id   AF-A0A412DX84-F1
#
_cell.length_a   1.000
_cell.length_b   1.000
_cell.length_c   1.000
_cell.angle_alpha   90.00
_cell.angle_beta   90.00
_cell.angle_gamma   90.00
#
_symmetry.space_group_name_H-M   'P 1'
#
loop_
_entity.id
_entity.type
_entity.pdbx_description
1 polymer ?
#
loop_
_entity_poly.entity_id
_entity_poly.type
_entity_poly.pdbx_seq_one_letter_code
_entity_poly.pdbx_strand_id
1 'polypeptide(L)'
;MRTGNSSSYLEAKLFEDKVGDFLTSVCLNGTVEREKTLLSGKIRADYYLTKGCPQKNWPPKTAIEVKCRLHYSSISWIYQQYLPLFEAEEVSKLVIIYIARIDNSNLNRYLESLNTSFIELYDFRQDLENKTLVENKKSIINRIDIIDKAKDDFSNTKYTLFLGAGLSMDAKLPSWSELLEALLNQENHTPYKYINSANSESISSALGYSSIITGRYASDGYLKDDSRTEDDNKQIFIDRIRNVLYKKKKYKSTLIEAVSKAVRRKKTAQIITYNFDDLLDELLNKKGFYSVSGNMIPRINQIPIYHVHGMISRDNTKPSNSVLSEKDYHALYSNPHNWANVVQLNALYTSTCFFIGFSMTDPNQRRLLELAREKDKDSDQIEKLPHYVFLKKTPLKGEASKEVNEEHWNEMEYMMSDFGLNVIWFNNFDDLPKILNYISGITNDKPKL
;
A
#
# COMPACT_ATOMS: atom_id res chain seq x y z
N MET A 1 -18.01 13.12 -21.58
CA MET A 1 -16.71 13.81 -21.72
C MET A 1 -15.91 13.54 -20.46
N ARG A 2 -14.86 12.72 -20.56
CA ARG A 2 -14.04 12.27 -19.43
C ARG A 2 -12.92 13.30 -19.19
N THR A 3 -12.99 14.03 -18.09
CA THR A 3 -11.88 14.82 -17.55
C THR A 3 -11.39 14.10 -16.30
N GLY A 4 -10.30 13.35 -16.40
CA GLY A 4 -9.71 12.62 -15.27
C GLY A 4 -8.19 12.63 -15.35
N ASN A 5 -7.55 12.98 -14.23
CA ASN A 5 -6.12 12.89 -13.93
C ASN A 5 -5.14 13.66 -14.83
N SER A 6 -5.23 14.99 -14.85
CA SER A 6 -4.33 15.84 -15.63
C SER A 6 -2.92 16.00 -15.07
N SER A 7 -2.66 15.83 -13.76
CA SER A 7 -1.37 16.24 -13.17
C SER A 7 -0.20 15.28 -13.43
N SER A 8 -0.36 13.97 -13.15
CA SER A 8 0.72 13.00 -13.40
C SER A 8 0.91 12.73 -14.90
N TYR A 9 -0.17 12.82 -15.67
CA TYR A 9 -0.12 12.76 -17.13
C TYR A 9 0.60 13.99 -17.68
N LEU A 10 0.40 15.19 -17.12
CA LEU A 10 1.16 16.38 -17.52
C LEU A 10 2.65 16.19 -17.30
N GLU A 11 3.08 15.68 -16.15
CA GLU A 11 4.50 15.51 -15.84
C GLU A 11 5.17 14.48 -16.76
N ALA A 12 4.53 13.31 -16.94
CA ALA A 12 5.02 12.28 -17.85
C ALA A 12 5.10 12.80 -19.29
N LYS A 13 4.06 13.51 -19.73
CA LYS A 13 4.00 14.09 -21.07
C LYS A 13 5.01 15.21 -21.28
N LEU A 14 5.21 16.07 -20.28
CA LEU A 14 6.24 17.11 -20.31
C LEU A 14 7.65 16.51 -20.36
N PHE A 15 7.87 15.36 -19.71
CA PHE A 15 9.14 14.64 -19.80
C PHE A 15 9.32 13.99 -21.18
N GLU A 16 8.31 13.29 -21.69
CA GLU A 16 8.32 12.72 -23.04
C GLU A 16 8.57 13.77 -24.11
N ASP A 17 7.93 14.94 -24.02
CA ASP A 17 8.11 16.03 -24.97
C ASP A 17 9.56 16.57 -24.92
N LYS A 18 10.14 16.72 -23.72
CA LYS A 18 11.57 17.09 -23.57
C LYS A 18 12.53 16.06 -24.14
N VAL A 19 12.21 14.77 -23.99
CA VAL A 19 12.99 13.69 -24.61
C VAL A 19 12.85 13.76 -26.13
N GLY A 20 11.66 14.02 -26.67
CA GLY A 20 11.44 14.23 -28.10
C GLY A 20 12.26 15.38 -28.67
N ASP A 21 12.29 16.54 -28.00
CA ASP A 21 13.12 17.68 -28.37
C ASP A 21 14.61 17.34 -28.36
N PHE A 22 15.06 16.63 -27.32
CA PHE A 22 16.43 16.14 -27.22
C PHE A 22 16.78 15.22 -28.38
N LEU A 23 15.97 14.19 -28.63
CA LEU A 23 16.20 13.22 -29.71
C LEU A 23 16.29 13.91 -31.07
N THR A 24 15.39 14.86 -31.33
CA THR A 24 15.41 15.67 -32.55
C THR A 24 16.70 16.49 -32.67
N SER A 25 17.22 16.99 -31.56
CA SER A 25 18.45 17.80 -31.55
C SER A 25 19.74 16.99 -31.76
N VAL A 26 19.79 15.75 -31.26
CA VAL A 26 21.00 14.91 -31.32
C VAL A 26 21.03 13.94 -32.51
N CYS A 27 19.85 13.59 -33.05
CA CYS A 27 19.71 12.71 -34.21
C CYS A 27 19.73 13.52 -35.52
N LEU A 28 20.88 14.11 -35.87
CA LEU A 28 21.09 14.90 -37.09
C LEU A 28 20.60 14.16 -38.35
N ASN A 29 19.50 14.63 -38.96
CA ASN A 29 18.89 14.09 -40.19
C ASN A 29 18.45 12.60 -40.14
N GLY A 30 18.31 12.03 -38.94
CA GLY A 30 17.71 10.72 -38.70
C GLY A 30 16.19 10.82 -38.59
N THR A 31 15.45 9.87 -39.18
CA THR A 31 13.99 9.80 -38.99
C THR A 31 13.71 9.32 -37.57
N VAL A 32 13.35 10.26 -36.67
CA VAL A 32 12.78 9.96 -35.34
C VAL A 32 11.28 9.74 -35.54
N GLU A 33 10.82 8.50 -35.38
CA GLU A 33 9.41 8.14 -35.49
C GLU A 33 8.83 8.03 -34.09
N ARG A 34 7.84 8.88 -33.75
CA ARG A 34 7.12 8.80 -32.48
C ARG A 34 6.07 7.68 -32.55
N GLU A 35 5.94 6.92 -31.46
CA GLU A 35 4.87 5.93 -31.28
C GLU A 35 4.83 4.84 -32.38
N LYS A 36 6.00 4.41 -32.87
CA LYS A 36 6.12 3.43 -33.96
C LYS A 36 5.64 2.06 -33.51
N THR A 37 4.78 1.46 -34.32
CA THR A 37 4.31 0.09 -34.09
C THR A 37 5.23 -0.92 -34.78
N LEU A 38 5.62 -1.95 -34.05
CA LEU A 38 6.55 -3.01 -34.44
C LEU A 38 5.86 -4.38 -34.33
N LEU A 39 6.47 -5.44 -34.87
CA LEU A 39 5.94 -6.81 -34.82
C LEU A 39 4.47 -6.91 -35.28
N SER A 40 4.17 -6.44 -36.50
CA SER A 40 2.83 -6.49 -37.10
C SER A 40 1.70 -5.91 -36.24
N GLY A 41 1.97 -4.91 -35.39
CA GLY A 41 0.93 -4.24 -34.61
C GLY A 41 0.99 -4.46 -33.09
N LYS A 42 1.87 -5.34 -32.59
CA LYS A 42 1.81 -5.83 -31.20
C LYS A 42 2.59 -4.99 -30.20
N ILE A 43 3.66 -4.33 -30.61
CA ILE A 43 4.53 -3.56 -29.72
C ILE A 43 4.59 -2.12 -30.23
N ARG A 44 4.47 -1.15 -29.33
CA ARG A 44 4.52 0.28 -29.67
C ARG A 44 5.68 0.93 -28.91
N ALA A 45 6.70 1.35 -29.64
CA ALA A 45 7.82 2.08 -29.08
C ALA A 45 7.50 3.57 -28.97
N ASP A 46 7.86 4.21 -27.85
CA ASP A 46 7.68 5.65 -27.66
C ASP A 46 8.38 6.45 -28.76
N TYR A 47 9.63 6.07 -29.06
CA TYR A 47 10.36 6.55 -30.23
C TYR A 47 11.11 5.43 -30.93
N TYR A 48 11.31 5.57 -32.24
CA TYR A 48 12.10 4.65 -33.04
C TYR A 48 13.03 5.42 -33.98
N LEU A 49 14.30 5.06 -33.96
CA LEU A 49 15.36 5.69 -34.74
C LEU A 49 15.72 4.80 -35.93
N THR A 50 15.10 5.04 -37.08
CA THR A 50 15.33 4.24 -38.29
C THR A 50 16.78 4.32 -38.77
N LYS A 51 17.44 5.47 -38.62
CA LYS A 51 18.86 5.69 -38.98
C LYS A 51 19.84 5.72 -37.80
N GLY A 52 19.34 5.57 -36.56
CA GLY A 52 20.13 5.67 -35.34
C GLY A 52 20.47 7.11 -34.93
N CYS A 53 21.35 7.25 -33.92
CA CYS A 53 21.86 8.50 -33.38
C CYS A 53 23.39 8.46 -33.31
N PRO A 54 24.12 9.03 -34.29
CA PRO A 54 25.59 9.03 -34.29
C PRO A 54 26.20 9.72 -33.07
N GLN A 55 25.58 10.81 -32.58
CA GLN A 55 26.10 11.56 -31.43
C GLN A 55 26.05 10.77 -30.12
N LYS A 56 25.14 9.80 -30.00
CA LYS A 56 25.00 8.92 -28.83
C LYS A 56 25.47 7.49 -29.10
N ASN A 57 26.06 7.24 -30.27
CA ASN A 57 26.50 5.92 -30.70
C ASN A 57 25.37 4.86 -30.67
N TRP A 58 24.15 5.27 -31.01
CA TRP A 58 23.01 4.36 -31.14
C TRP A 58 22.83 3.95 -32.62
N PRO A 59 22.79 2.65 -32.96
CA PRO A 59 22.74 2.17 -34.33
C PRO A 59 21.38 2.38 -35.02
N PRO A 60 21.29 2.21 -36.35
CA PRO A 60 20.00 2.15 -37.06
C PRO A 60 19.08 1.07 -36.48
N LYS A 61 17.75 1.29 -36.52
CA LYS A 61 16.73 0.44 -35.87
C LYS A 61 16.79 0.44 -34.33
N THR A 62 17.10 1.57 -33.71
CA THR A 62 17.05 1.71 -32.25
C THR A 62 15.62 2.00 -31.79
N ALA A 63 15.07 1.18 -30.90
CA ALA A 63 13.82 1.47 -30.20
C ALA A 63 14.10 2.20 -28.88
N ILE A 64 13.25 3.15 -28.53
CA ILE A 64 13.39 3.98 -27.33
C ILE A 64 12.11 3.93 -26.52
N GLU A 65 12.27 3.66 -25.24
CA GLU A 65 11.21 3.72 -24.22
C GLU A 65 11.54 4.84 -23.24
N VAL A 66 10.57 5.67 -22.90
CA VAL A 66 10.73 6.84 -22.04
C VAL A 66 10.06 6.58 -20.70
N LYS A 67 10.85 6.55 -19.62
CA LYS A 67 10.35 6.27 -18.27
C LYS A 67 10.77 7.36 -17.30
N CYS A 68 9.79 8.13 -16.81
CA CYS A 68 10.04 9.15 -15.77
C CYS A 68 10.73 8.55 -14.53
N ARG A 69 10.29 7.37 -14.10
CA ARG A 69 10.88 6.60 -13.01
C ARG A 69 11.15 5.19 -13.48
N LEU A 70 12.40 4.76 -13.41
CA LEU A 70 12.80 3.43 -13.81
C LEU A 70 12.77 2.47 -12.62
N HIS A 71 11.90 1.46 -12.70
CA HIS A 71 11.78 0.36 -11.75
C HIS A 71 12.32 -0.95 -12.35
N TYR A 72 12.76 -1.88 -11.50
CA TYR A 72 13.20 -3.22 -11.91
C TYR A 72 12.18 -3.94 -12.79
N SER A 73 10.91 -3.97 -12.37
CA SER A 73 9.83 -4.63 -13.10
C SER A 73 9.59 -4.01 -14.48
N SER A 74 9.74 -2.68 -14.60
CA SER A 74 9.66 -1.98 -15.88
C SER A 74 10.77 -2.42 -16.83
N ILE A 75 12.03 -2.46 -16.36
CA ILE A 75 13.16 -2.89 -17.19
C ILE A 75 12.98 -4.34 -17.63
N SER A 76 12.60 -5.21 -16.69
CA SER A 76 12.43 -6.63 -16.99
C SER A 76 11.33 -6.87 -18.01
N TRP A 77 10.18 -6.23 -17.83
CA TRP A 77 9.07 -6.35 -18.78
C TRP A 77 9.42 -5.78 -20.15
N ILE A 78 9.97 -4.56 -20.22
CA ILE A 78 10.37 -3.95 -21.50
C ILE A 78 11.39 -4.85 -22.20
N TYR A 79 12.41 -5.32 -21.49
CA TYR A 79 13.41 -6.21 -22.06
C TYR A 79 12.79 -7.47 -22.66
N GLN A 80 11.88 -8.14 -21.94
CA GLN A 80 11.19 -9.34 -22.42
C GLN A 80 10.28 -9.07 -23.62
N GLN A 81 9.63 -7.91 -23.68
CA GLN A 81 8.80 -7.52 -24.84
C GLN A 81 9.65 -7.29 -26.10
N TYR A 82 10.82 -6.67 -25.93
CA TYR A 82 11.68 -6.29 -27.06
C TYR A 82 12.70 -7.37 -27.46
N LEU A 83 12.94 -8.39 -26.63
CA LEU A 83 13.87 -9.47 -26.94
C LEU A 83 13.50 -10.24 -28.24
N PRO A 84 12.22 -10.59 -28.51
CA PRO A 84 11.84 -11.19 -29.80
C PRO A 84 12.06 -10.26 -31.01
N LEU A 85 11.92 -8.94 -30.82
CA LEU A 85 12.19 -7.94 -31.88
C LEU A 85 13.68 -7.84 -32.21
N PHE A 86 14.53 -8.08 -31.23
CA PHE A 86 15.98 -8.18 -31.42
C PHE A 86 16.36 -9.44 -32.19
N GLU A 87 15.80 -10.59 -31.80
CA GLU A 87 16.00 -11.86 -32.49
C GLU A 87 15.52 -11.83 -33.95
N ALA A 88 14.46 -11.07 -34.24
CA ALA A 88 13.93 -10.86 -35.59
C ALA A 88 14.65 -9.75 -36.39
N GLU A 89 15.70 -9.13 -35.83
CA GLU A 89 16.45 -8.01 -36.42
C GLU A 89 15.58 -6.77 -36.78
N GLU A 90 14.40 -6.64 -36.18
CA GLU A 90 13.53 -5.46 -36.31
C GLU A 90 14.01 -4.30 -35.43
N VAL A 91 14.60 -4.62 -34.28
CA VAL A 91 15.23 -3.69 -33.35
C VAL A 91 16.67 -4.12 -33.13
N SER A 92 17.64 -3.25 -33.42
CA SER A 92 19.05 -3.55 -33.20
C SER A 92 19.53 -3.17 -31.80
N LYS A 93 18.85 -2.21 -31.17
CA LYS A 93 19.15 -1.71 -29.84
C LYS A 93 17.89 -1.17 -29.16
N LEU A 94 17.72 -1.47 -27.89
CA LEU A 94 16.72 -0.89 -27.01
C LEU A 94 17.39 0.12 -26.10
N VAL A 95 16.91 1.36 -26.09
CA VAL A 95 17.36 2.40 -25.17
C VAL A 95 16.21 2.79 -24.26
N ILE A 96 16.39 2.63 -22.95
CA ILE A 96 15.40 3.13 -21.98
C ILE A 96 15.91 4.45 -21.41
N ILE A 97 15.28 5.55 -21.81
CA ILE A 97 15.61 6.90 -21.34
C ILE A 97 14.84 7.18 -20.05
N TYR A 98 15.55 7.55 -18.99
CA TYR A 98 14.95 7.84 -17.69
C TYR A 98 15.54 9.08 -17.01
N ILE A 99 14.79 9.69 -16.10
CA ILE A 99 15.25 10.86 -15.32
C ILE A 99 15.40 10.58 -13.83
N ALA A 100 14.70 9.57 -13.33
CA ALA A 100 14.89 9.04 -11.99
C ALA A 100 14.98 7.52 -12.07
N ARG A 101 15.97 6.96 -11.39
CA ARG A 101 16.15 5.51 -11.25
C ARG A 101 16.18 5.18 -9.78
N ILE A 102 15.48 4.12 -9.42
CA ILE A 102 15.42 3.61 -8.05
C ILE A 102 16.39 2.43 -8.01
N ASP A 103 17.58 2.68 -7.46
CA ASP A 103 18.63 1.68 -7.38
C ASP A 103 18.41 0.71 -6.21
N ASN A 104 18.55 -0.59 -6.47
CA ASN A 104 18.69 -1.61 -5.44
C ASN A 104 19.59 -2.79 -5.88
N SER A 105 19.94 -3.65 -4.92
CA SER A 105 20.87 -4.77 -5.13
C SER A 105 20.37 -5.81 -6.15
N ASN A 106 19.06 -6.03 -6.23
CA ASN A 106 18.43 -6.91 -7.22
C ASN A 106 18.45 -6.33 -8.63
N LEU A 107 18.25 -5.02 -8.76
CA LEU A 107 18.41 -4.30 -10.01
C LEU A 107 19.83 -4.47 -10.54
N ASN A 108 20.85 -4.21 -9.72
CA ASN A 108 22.24 -4.31 -10.17
C ASN A 108 22.60 -5.72 -10.68
N ARG A 109 22.20 -6.77 -9.95
CA ARG A 109 22.39 -8.17 -10.39
C ARG A 109 21.66 -8.48 -11.69
N TYR A 110 20.47 -7.93 -11.88
CA TYR A 110 19.72 -8.11 -13.12
C TYR A 110 20.36 -7.36 -14.28
N LEU A 111 20.81 -6.12 -14.07
CA LEU A 111 21.52 -5.36 -15.09
C LEU A 111 22.80 -6.07 -15.54
N GLU A 112 23.50 -6.74 -14.63
CA GLU A 112 24.65 -7.61 -14.96
C GLU A 112 24.26 -8.80 -15.85
N SER A 113 23.01 -9.29 -15.74
CA SER A 113 22.49 -10.39 -16.56
C SER A 113 21.96 -9.97 -17.93
N LEU A 114 21.73 -8.67 -18.14
CA LEU A 114 21.18 -8.16 -19.40
C LEU A 114 22.24 -8.17 -20.49
N ASN A 115 21.81 -8.46 -21.72
CA ASN A 115 22.68 -8.30 -22.88
C ASN A 115 22.87 -6.80 -23.17
N THR A 116 23.96 -6.22 -22.65
CA THR A 116 24.29 -4.79 -22.80
C THR A 116 24.61 -4.38 -24.24
N SER A 117 24.83 -5.34 -25.15
CA SER A 117 24.90 -5.04 -26.58
C SER A 117 23.53 -4.70 -27.17
N PHE A 118 22.46 -5.22 -26.55
CA PHE A 118 21.07 -5.00 -26.97
C PHE A 118 20.40 -3.87 -26.20
N ILE A 119 20.51 -3.84 -24.86
CA ILE A 119 19.83 -2.84 -24.03
C ILE A 119 20.80 -1.82 -23.43
N GLU A 120 20.44 -0.53 -23.51
CA GLU A 120 21.11 0.57 -22.84
C GLU A 120 20.13 1.32 -21.94
N LEU A 121 20.55 1.59 -20.70
CA LEU A 121 19.83 2.46 -19.79
C LEU A 121 20.44 3.85 -19.83
N TYR A 122 19.66 4.83 -20.27
CA TYR A 122 20.15 6.17 -20.55
C TYR A 122 19.62 7.19 -19.54
N ASP A 123 20.51 7.67 -18.68
CA ASP A 123 20.19 8.66 -17.66
C ASP A 123 20.12 10.08 -18.25
N PHE A 124 18.90 10.53 -18.52
CA PHE A 124 18.62 11.83 -19.10
C PHE A 124 19.04 13.02 -18.23
N ARG A 125 19.35 12.80 -16.94
CA ARG A 125 19.88 13.85 -16.06
C ARG A 125 21.19 14.44 -16.60
N GLN A 126 22.00 13.60 -17.24
CA GLN A 126 23.31 14.01 -17.75
C GLN A 126 23.20 15.06 -18.87
N ASP A 127 22.16 14.99 -19.72
CA ASP A 127 21.94 16.00 -20.76
C ASP A 127 21.17 17.23 -20.28
N LEU A 128 20.40 17.10 -19.20
CA LEU A 128 19.76 18.23 -18.52
C LEU A 128 20.78 19.14 -17.83
N GLU A 129 21.92 18.61 -17.39
CA GLU A 129 22.97 19.38 -16.72
C GLU A 129 23.77 20.29 -17.68
N ASN A 130 23.81 19.96 -18.98
CA ASN A 130 24.60 20.66 -20.00
C ASN A 130 23.90 21.84 -20.69
N LYS A 131 22.64 22.16 -20.35
CA LYS A 131 21.96 23.38 -20.79
C LYS A 131 21.48 24.18 -19.58
N THR A 132 22.19 25.30 -19.34
CA THR A 132 21.80 26.50 -18.57
C THR A 132 20.35 26.55 -18.03
N LEU A 133 20.09 25.85 -16.94
CA LEU A 133 18.91 26.06 -16.07
C LEU A 133 19.25 25.82 -14.59
N VAL A 134 20.46 26.21 -14.16
CA VAL A 134 20.95 25.97 -12.78
C VAL A 134 20.17 26.75 -11.72
N GLU A 135 19.37 27.77 -12.08
CA GLU A 135 18.56 28.51 -11.10
C GLU A 135 17.09 28.07 -11.04
N ASN A 136 16.60 27.29 -12.02
CA ASN A 136 15.28 26.64 -11.96
C ASN A 136 15.35 25.17 -11.47
N LYS A 137 16.55 24.67 -11.11
CA LYS A 137 16.81 23.30 -10.65
C LYS A 137 16.06 22.88 -9.37
N LYS A 138 15.54 23.82 -8.58
CA LYS A 138 14.72 23.51 -7.39
C LYS A 138 13.21 23.60 -7.58
N SER A 139 12.69 24.23 -8.64
CA SER A 139 11.25 24.47 -8.79
C SER A 139 10.54 23.55 -9.77
N ILE A 140 11.25 23.01 -10.79
CA ILE A 140 10.64 22.12 -11.80
C ILE A 140 10.75 20.63 -11.40
N ILE A 141 11.69 20.30 -10.50
CA ILE A 141 11.82 18.98 -9.84
C ILE A 141 11.13 19.03 -8.46
N ASN A 142 10.09 19.85 -8.32
CA ASN A 142 9.11 19.58 -7.29
C ASN A 142 8.44 18.26 -7.69
N ARG A 143 8.96 17.16 -7.12
CA ARG A 143 8.17 15.97 -6.82
C ARG A 143 6.78 16.49 -6.48
N ILE A 144 5.72 16.06 -7.17
CA ILE A 144 4.41 16.10 -6.52
C ILE A 144 4.65 15.43 -5.18
N ASP A 145 4.57 16.22 -4.11
CA ASP A 145 4.70 15.71 -2.78
C ASP A 145 3.66 14.61 -2.66
N ILE A 146 4.06 13.43 -2.20
CA ILE A 146 3.13 12.31 -2.14
C ILE A 146 1.89 12.64 -1.31
N ILE A 147 2.02 13.55 -0.33
CA ILE A 147 0.91 14.09 0.44
C ILE A 147 -0.01 14.95 -0.42
N ASP A 148 0.53 15.77 -1.32
CA ASP A 148 -0.25 16.62 -2.23
C ASP A 148 -0.97 15.76 -3.27
N LYS A 149 -0.31 14.71 -3.78
CA LYS A 149 -0.95 13.68 -4.63
C LYS A 149 -2.11 13.01 -3.88
N ALA A 150 -1.86 12.59 -2.65
CA ALA A 150 -2.86 11.96 -1.80
C ALA A 150 -4.04 12.90 -1.51
N LYS A 151 -3.79 14.19 -1.30
CA LYS A 151 -4.82 15.24 -1.14
C LYS A 151 -5.67 15.39 -2.39
N ASP A 152 -5.05 15.39 -3.57
CA ASP A 152 -5.76 15.47 -4.85
C ASP A 152 -6.63 14.23 -5.07
N ASP A 153 -6.06 13.03 -4.89
CA ASP A 153 -6.79 11.77 -5.05
C ASP A 153 -7.92 11.64 -4.02
N PHE A 154 -7.69 12.00 -2.75
CA PHE A 154 -8.74 12.03 -1.73
C PHE A 154 -9.88 12.98 -2.10
N SER A 155 -9.56 14.06 -2.81
CA SER A 155 -10.54 15.09 -3.20
C SER A 155 -11.33 14.74 -4.45
N ASN A 156 -10.70 14.06 -5.41
CA ASN A 156 -11.21 13.90 -6.77
C ASN A 156 -11.64 12.47 -7.11
N THR A 157 -11.31 11.49 -6.26
CA THR A 157 -11.69 10.09 -6.45
C THR A 157 -12.74 9.64 -5.46
N LYS A 158 -13.43 8.55 -5.81
CA LYS A 158 -14.15 7.75 -4.81
C LYS A 158 -13.11 7.04 -3.96
N TYR A 159 -13.14 7.25 -2.65
CA TYR A 159 -12.15 6.66 -1.73
C TYR A 159 -12.79 5.72 -0.70
N THR A 160 -11.98 4.78 -0.22
CA THR A 160 -12.29 3.88 0.89
C THR A 160 -11.20 3.99 1.94
N LEU A 161 -11.58 4.08 3.22
CA LEU A 161 -10.62 3.99 4.31
C LEU A 161 -10.48 2.54 4.77
N PHE A 162 -9.24 2.06 4.79
CA PHE A 162 -8.87 0.85 5.50
C PHE A 162 -8.28 1.29 6.84
N LEU A 163 -8.73 0.67 7.94
CA LEU A 163 -8.36 1.05 9.30
C LEU A 163 -7.83 -0.15 10.09
N GLY A 164 -6.58 -0.04 10.59
CA GLY A 164 -5.91 -1.06 11.39
C GLY A 164 -5.74 -0.63 12.86
N ALA A 165 -5.14 -1.51 13.66
CA ALA A 165 -5.09 -1.36 15.13
C ALA A 165 -4.41 -0.05 15.57
N GLY A 166 -3.49 0.47 14.76
CA GLY A 166 -2.82 1.76 15.01
C GLY A 166 -3.78 2.95 15.10
N LEU A 167 -4.99 2.85 14.55
CA LEU A 167 -6.03 3.87 14.71
C LEU A 167 -6.42 4.08 16.18
N SER A 168 -6.53 2.98 16.94
CA SER A 168 -7.07 2.97 18.30
C SER A 168 -6.00 3.08 19.39
N MET A 169 -4.71 3.02 19.04
CA MET A 169 -3.60 3.06 19.99
C MET A 169 -3.45 4.40 20.72
N ASP A 170 -3.79 5.51 20.06
CA ASP A 170 -3.89 6.86 20.66
C ASP A 170 -4.90 6.85 21.84
N ALA A 171 -6.03 6.15 21.66
CA ALA A 171 -7.02 5.92 22.71
C ALA A 171 -6.54 4.98 23.83
N LYS A 172 -5.30 4.46 23.76
CA LYS A 172 -4.71 3.49 24.69
C LYS A 172 -5.34 2.10 24.60
N LEU A 173 -5.91 1.74 23.44
CA LEU A 173 -6.19 0.35 23.12
C LEU A 173 -4.90 -0.35 22.70
N PRO A 174 -4.80 -1.66 22.92
CA PRO A 174 -3.61 -2.42 22.55
C PRO A 174 -3.49 -2.55 21.02
N SER A 175 -2.25 -2.63 20.55
CA SER A 175 -1.91 -3.23 19.26
C SER A 175 -2.25 -4.73 19.23
N TRP A 176 -2.16 -5.36 18.05
CA TRP A 176 -2.39 -6.80 17.91
C TRP A 176 -1.45 -7.65 18.76
N SER A 177 -0.16 -7.30 18.81
CA SER A 177 0.83 -8.01 19.64
C SER A 177 0.52 -7.85 21.13
N GLU A 178 0.18 -6.65 21.58
CA GLU A 178 -0.18 -6.39 22.99
C GLU A 178 -1.49 -7.08 23.38
N LEU A 179 -2.45 -7.18 22.45
CA LEU A 179 -3.68 -7.95 22.66
C LEU A 179 -3.35 -9.43 22.84
N LEU A 180 -2.58 -10.03 21.92
CA LEU A 180 -2.19 -11.44 22.00
C LEU A 180 -1.43 -11.74 23.29
N GLU A 181 -0.47 -10.90 23.66
CA GLU A 181 0.25 -11.00 24.93
C GLU A 181 -0.71 -10.97 26.13
N ALA A 182 -1.66 -10.04 26.15
CA ALA A 182 -2.64 -9.95 27.22
C ALA A 182 -3.60 -11.15 27.28
N LEU A 183 -3.90 -11.80 26.14
CA LEU A 183 -4.70 -13.03 26.10
C LEU A 183 -3.94 -14.24 26.65
N LEU A 184 -2.60 -14.26 26.57
CA LEU A 184 -1.79 -15.30 27.19
C LEU A 184 -1.66 -15.12 28.71
N ASN A 185 -1.84 -13.89 29.20
CA ASN A 185 -1.73 -13.58 30.62
C ASN A 185 -2.87 -14.22 31.41
N GLN A 186 -2.49 -15.11 32.33
CA GLN A 186 -3.37 -15.82 33.23
C GLN A 186 -4.22 -14.88 34.07
N GLU A 187 -5.54 -15.08 34.02
CA GLU A 187 -6.49 -14.63 35.04
C GLU A 187 -7.27 -15.84 35.56
N ASN A 188 -7.22 -16.07 36.87
CA ASN A 188 -7.92 -17.20 37.52
C ASN A 188 -7.64 -18.58 36.87
N HIS A 189 -6.38 -18.87 36.53
CA HIS A 189 -5.95 -20.11 35.87
C HIS A 189 -6.50 -20.34 34.44
N THR A 190 -7.06 -19.30 33.81
CA THR A 190 -7.51 -19.33 32.41
C THR A 190 -6.69 -18.33 31.60
N PRO A 191 -6.23 -18.65 30.37
CA PRO A 191 -6.45 -19.90 29.64
C PRO A 191 -5.54 -21.05 30.07
N TYR A 192 -4.50 -20.76 30.85
CA TYR A 192 -3.52 -21.74 31.28
C TYR A 192 -3.24 -21.65 32.77
N LYS A 193 -2.90 -22.81 33.36
CA LYS A 193 -2.57 -22.93 34.78
C LYS A 193 -1.21 -22.34 35.15
N TYR A 194 -0.24 -22.41 34.23
CA TYR A 194 1.18 -22.10 34.50
C TYR A 194 1.78 -21.00 33.62
N ILE A 195 1.15 -20.68 32.49
CA ILE A 195 1.65 -19.68 31.54
C ILE A 195 1.21 -18.29 32.00
N ASN A 196 2.13 -17.34 32.03
CA ASN A 196 1.88 -15.95 32.40
C ASN A 196 2.68 -14.97 31.52
N SER A 197 2.60 -13.67 31.83
CA SER A 197 3.25 -12.60 31.07
C SER A 197 4.76 -12.76 30.92
N ALA A 198 5.44 -13.39 31.88
CA ALA A 198 6.88 -13.64 31.80
C ALA A 198 7.24 -14.64 30.69
N ASN A 199 6.28 -15.44 30.21
CA ASN A 199 6.49 -16.42 29.16
C ASN A 199 6.16 -15.89 27.76
N SER A 200 5.50 -14.74 27.64
CA SER A 200 4.91 -14.26 26.38
C SER A 200 5.93 -14.09 25.24
N GLU A 201 7.12 -13.55 25.53
CA GLU A 201 8.20 -13.41 24.53
C GLU A 201 8.74 -14.78 24.11
N SER A 202 9.02 -15.68 25.05
CA SER A 202 9.52 -17.02 24.76
C SER A 202 8.51 -17.86 23.99
N ILE A 203 7.22 -17.73 24.30
CA ILE A 203 6.13 -18.38 23.54
C ILE A 203 6.08 -17.79 22.13
N SER A 204 6.09 -16.46 21.99
CA SER A 204 6.09 -15.81 20.67
C SER A 204 7.27 -16.27 19.82
N SER A 205 8.46 -16.36 20.41
CA SER A 205 9.67 -16.88 19.76
C SER A 205 9.52 -18.35 19.34
N ALA A 206 9.02 -19.21 20.24
CA ALA A 206 8.77 -20.63 19.95
C ALA A 206 7.72 -20.85 18.84
N LEU A 207 6.81 -19.89 18.66
CA LEU A 207 5.79 -19.86 17.59
C LEU A 207 6.26 -19.08 16.35
N GLY A 208 7.55 -18.74 16.26
CA GLY A 208 8.14 -18.06 15.10
C GLY A 208 7.66 -16.61 14.91
N TYR A 209 7.24 -15.95 15.99
CA TYR A 209 6.67 -14.60 16.00
C TYR A 209 5.43 -14.42 15.10
N SER A 210 4.72 -15.52 14.80
CA SER A 210 3.52 -15.49 13.97
C SER A 210 2.29 -15.11 14.80
N SER A 211 1.69 -13.95 14.49
CA SER A 211 0.50 -13.45 15.18
C SER A 211 -0.70 -14.40 15.07
N ILE A 212 -0.89 -15.05 13.92
CA ILE A 212 -2.00 -15.98 13.70
C ILE A 212 -1.81 -17.31 14.44
N ILE A 213 -0.58 -17.78 14.58
CA ILE A 213 -0.26 -18.98 15.36
C ILE A 213 -0.40 -18.67 16.86
N THR A 214 0.10 -17.52 17.31
CA THR A 214 -0.11 -17.05 18.70
C THR A 214 -1.60 -16.86 19.00
N GLY A 215 -2.37 -16.33 18.05
CA GLY A 215 -3.83 -16.23 18.14
C GLY A 215 -4.50 -17.59 18.29
N ARG A 216 -4.07 -18.59 17.51
CA ARG A 216 -4.52 -19.98 17.67
C ARG A 216 -4.16 -20.54 19.03
N TYR A 217 -2.91 -20.38 19.45
CA TYR A 217 -2.42 -20.82 20.75
C TYR A 217 -3.34 -20.27 21.86
N ALA A 218 -3.48 -18.94 21.93
CA ALA A 218 -4.34 -18.27 22.90
C ALA A 218 -5.79 -18.77 22.84
N SER A 219 -6.42 -18.78 21.65
CA SER A 219 -7.82 -19.21 21.48
C SER A 219 -8.04 -20.66 21.93
N ASP A 220 -7.18 -21.59 21.52
CA ASP A 220 -7.27 -23.00 21.91
C ASP A 220 -7.12 -23.15 23.43
N GLY A 221 -6.36 -22.28 24.11
CA GLY A 221 -6.26 -22.28 25.57
C GLY A 221 -7.59 -21.96 26.27
N TYR A 222 -8.38 -21.03 25.72
CA TYR A 222 -9.70 -20.70 26.25
C TYR A 222 -10.77 -21.76 25.89
N LEU A 223 -10.65 -22.39 24.72
CA LEU A 223 -11.68 -23.27 24.16
C LEU A 223 -11.60 -24.75 24.59
N LYS A 224 -10.56 -25.15 25.33
CA LYS A 224 -10.27 -26.54 25.71
C LYS A 224 -10.84 -27.01 27.05
N ASP A 225 -11.63 -26.19 27.74
CA ASP A 225 -12.20 -26.58 29.03
C ASP A 225 -13.45 -27.43 28.82
N ASP A 226 -13.29 -28.76 28.92
CA ASP A 226 -14.36 -29.76 28.75
C ASP A 226 -15.43 -29.70 29.85
N SER A 227 -15.22 -28.92 30.92
CA SER A 227 -16.24 -28.71 31.97
C SER A 227 -17.34 -27.72 31.57
N ARG A 228 -17.14 -26.98 30.47
CA ARG A 228 -18.05 -25.95 29.96
C ARG A 228 -18.54 -26.28 28.56
N THR A 229 -19.66 -25.71 28.14
CA THR A 229 -20.11 -25.85 26.75
C THR A 229 -19.18 -25.08 25.81
N GLU A 230 -19.20 -25.41 24.51
CA GLU A 230 -18.42 -24.69 23.50
C GLU A 230 -18.80 -23.20 23.45
N ASP A 231 -20.10 -22.89 23.60
CA ASP A 231 -20.60 -21.52 23.60
C ASP A 231 -20.17 -20.75 24.84
N ASP A 232 -20.15 -21.37 26.02
CA ASP A 232 -19.62 -20.76 27.24
C ASP A 232 -18.12 -20.43 27.07
N ASN A 233 -17.34 -21.38 26.54
CA ASN A 233 -15.92 -21.18 26.27
C ASN A 233 -15.67 -20.02 25.29
N LYS A 234 -16.46 -19.94 24.22
CA LYS A 234 -16.41 -18.81 23.27
C LYS A 234 -16.77 -17.50 23.94
N GLN A 235 -17.81 -17.46 24.76
CA GLN A 235 -18.22 -16.25 25.47
C GLN A 235 -17.13 -15.75 26.42
N ILE A 236 -16.50 -16.65 27.18
CA ILE A 236 -15.37 -16.32 28.08
C ILE A 236 -14.20 -15.72 27.28
N PHE A 237 -13.89 -16.30 26.12
CA PHE A 237 -12.83 -15.78 25.25
C PHE A 237 -13.14 -14.38 24.72
N ILE A 238 -14.38 -14.17 24.24
CA ILE A 238 -14.83 -12.85 23.77
C ILE A 238 -14.83 -11.83 24.91
N ASP A 239 -15.29 -12.21 26.10
CA ASP A 239 -15.29 -11.35 27.30
C ASP A 239 -13.87 -10.98 27.72
N ARG A 240 -12.93 -11.94 27.62
CA ARG A 240 -11.51 -11.65 27.83
C ARG A 240 -11.02 -10.58 26.85
N ILE A 241 -11.26 -10.75 25.56
CA ILE A 241 -10.84 -9.75 24.56
C ILE A 241 -11.48 -8.39 24.88
N ARG A 242 -12.78 -8.37 25.21
CA ARG A 242 -13.49 -7.13 25.59
C ARG A 242 -12.84 -6.46 26.80
N ASN A 243 -12.47 -7.21 27.83
CA ASN A 243 -11.81 -6.68 29.04
C ASN A 243 -10.42 -6.11 28.73
N VAL A 244 -9.68 -6.74 27.80
CA VAL A 244 -8.37 -6.25 27.37
C VAL A 244 -8.50 -4.94 26.56
N LEU A 245 -9.48 -4.86 25.65
CA LEU A 245 -9.75 -3.66 24.84
C LEU A 245 -10.26 -2.50 25.70
N TYR A 246 -11.25 -2.77 26.57
CA TYR A 246 -12.05 -1.73 27.21
C TYR A 246 -11.76 -1.48 28.70
N LYS A 247 -10.48 -1.32 29.05
CA LYS A 247 -10.05 -1.06 30.45
C LYS A 247 -10.54 0.26 31.07
N LYS A 248 -10.95 1.25 30.25
CA LYS A 248 -11.30 2.61 30.70
C LYS A 248 -12.76 2.94 30.44
N LYS A 249 -13.33 3.85 31.24
CA LYS A 249 -14.72 4.36 31.06
C LYS A 249 -14.89 5.28 29.85
N LYS A 250 -13.86 6.06 29.48
CA LYS A 250 -13.91 6.99 28.34
C LYS A 250 -12.61 6.92 27.55
N TYR A 251 -12.75 7.06 26.24
CA TYR A 251 -11.67 7.04 25.28
C TYR A 251 -11.63 8.37 24.54
N LYS A 252 -10.42 8.85 24.25
CA LYS A 252 -10.18 10.02 23.42
C LYS A 252 -9.11 9.64 22.42
N SER A 253 -9.34 9.93 21.15
CA SER A 253 -8.31 9.81 20.13
C SER A 253 -8.43 10.93 19.12
N THR A 254 -7.34 11.67 18.99
CA THR A 254 -7.16 12.70 17.96
C THR A 254 -7.20 12.10 16.55
N LEU A 255 -6.71 10.88 16.37
CA LEU A 255 -6.72 10.20 15.08
C LEU A 255 -8.13 9.72 14.69
N ILE A 256 -8.87 9.10 15.60
CA ILE A 256 -10.28 8.73 15.39
C ILE A 256 -11.12 9.98 15.10
N GLU A 257 -10.88 11.07 15.82
CA GLU A 257 -11.53 12.37 15.55
C GLU A 257 -11.19 12.91 14.16
N ALA A 258 -9.93 12.85 13.73
CA ALA A 258 -9.51 13.27 12.39
C ALA A 258 -10.18 12.43 11.29
N VAL A 259 -10.20 11.10 11.45
CA VAL A 259 -10.90 10.18 10.54
C VAL A 259 -12.40 10.51 10.48
N SER A 260 -13.05 10.70 11.63
CA SER A 260 -14.47 11.08 11.71
C SER A 260 -14.76 12.40 11.00
N LYS A 261 -13.89 13.41 11.15
CA LYS A 261 -14.02 14.68 10.42
C LYS A 261 -13.84 14.48 8.91
N ALA A 262 -12.84 13.70 8.50
CA ALA A 262 -12.55 13.43 7.09
C ALA A 262 -13.74 12.77 6.37
N VAL A 263 -14.29 11.69 6.94
CA VAL A 263 -15.42 10.95 6.34
C VAL A 263 -16.75 11.72 6.38
N ARG A 264 -16.88 12.71 7.26
CA ARG A 264 -18.05 13.61 7.31
C ARG A 264 -17.95 14.74 6.30
N ARG A 265 -16.75 15.26 6.07
CA ARG A 265 -16.50 16.39 5.16
C ARG A 265 -16.61 15.95 3.69
N LYS A 266 -16.05 14.80 3.36
CA LYS A 266 -16.14 14.17 2.04
C LYS A 266 -16.83 12.83 2.23
N LYS A 267 -17.88 12.54 1.45
CA LYS A 267 -18.59 11.27 1.56
C LYS A 267 -17.67 10.14 1.09
N THR A 268 -17.09 9.41 2.04
CA THR A 268 -16.37 8.15 1.77
C THR A 268 -17.33 7.14 1.14
N ALA A 269 -16.82 6.25 0.29
CA ALA A 269 -17.62 5.17 -0.27
C ALA A 269 -18.05 4.17 0.80
N GLN A 270 -17.07 3.77 1.60
CA GLN A 270 -17.20 2.82 2.70
C GLN A 270 -15.99 2.95 3.62
N ILE A 271 -16.07 2.32 4.78
CA ILE A 271 -14.97 2.16 5.72
C ILE A 271 -14.79 0.66 5.94
N ILE A 272 -13.56 0.19 5.89
CA ILE A 272 -13.20 -1.19 6.21
C ILE A 272 -12.26 -1.14 7.41
N THR A 273 -12.64 -1.77 8.51
CA THR A 273 -11.81 -1.86 9.70
C THR A 273 -11.51 -3.31 10.05
N TYR A 274 -10.28 -3.53 10.49
CA TYR A 274 -9.80 -4.80 11.04
C TYR A 274 -9.90 -4.79 12.55
N ASN A 275 -10.23 -3.64 13.15
CA ASN A 275 -10.26 -3.49 14.59
C ASN A 275 -11.51 -4.15 15.16
N PHE A 276 -11.34 -4.83 16.29
CA PHE A 276 -12.45 -5.35 17.05
C PHE A 276 -13.23 -4.25 17.76
N ASP A 277 -12.61 -3.12 18.05
CA ASP A 277 -13.25 -2.07 18.83
C ASP A 277 -14.33 -1.30 18.04
N ASP A 278 -15.24 -0.67 18.78
CA ASP A 278 -16.34 0.14 18.24
C ASP A 278 -16.16 1.65 18.49
N LEU A 279 -14.92 2.12 18.75
CA LEU A 279 -14.68 3.53 19.09
C LEU A 279 -15.02 4.49 17.95
N LEU A 280 -14.70 4.11 16.71
CA LEU A 280 -15.08 4.89 15.54
C LEU A 280 -16.59 4.88 15.36
N ASP A 281 -17.21 3.72 15.54
CA ASP A 281 -18.65 3.51 15.44
C ASP A 281 -19.39 4.40 16.43
N GLU A 282 -19.01 4.41 17.72
CA GLU A 282 -19.59 5.29 18.74
C GLU A 282 -19.57 6.77 18.30
N LEU A 283 -18.46 7.22 17.71
CA LEU A 283 -18.30 8.59 17.23
C LEU A 283 -19.13 8.87 15.95
N LEU A 284 -19.44 7.85 15.16
CA LEU A 284 -20.19 7.94 13.91
C LEU A 284 -21.70 7.65 14.05
N ASN A 285 -22.12 6.90 15.06
CA ASN A 285 -23.40 6.17 15.23
C ASN A 285 -24.69 7.01 15.15
N LYS A 286 -24.60 8.34 15.02
CA LYS A 286 -25.75 9.25 14.99
C LYS A 286 -25.96 9.98 13.67
N LYS A 287 -25.16 9.71 12.63
CA LYS A 287 -25.05 10.60 11.47
C LYS A 287 -24.65 9.90 10.16
N GLY A 288 -25.47 8.94 9.69
CA GLY A 288 -25.38 8.41 8.33
C GLY A 288 -24.38 7.26 8.09
N PHE A 289 -23.90 6.61 9.14
CA PHE A 289 -23.00 5.45 9.07
C PHE A 289 -23.63 4.22 9.72
N TYR A 290 -23.22 3.02 9.29
CA TYR A 290 -23.75 1.75 9.80
C TYR A 290 -22.68 0.67 9.90
N SER A 291 -22.50 0.10 11.10
CA SER A 291 -21.60 -1.04 11.31
C SER A 291 -22.15 -2.31 10.66
N VAL A 292 -21.29 -3.01 9.93
CA VAL A 292 -21.57 -4.31 9.33
C VAL A 292 -20.55 -5.31 9.88
N SER A 293 -21.02 -6.30 10.62
CA SER A 293 -20.26 -7.47 11.04
C SER A 293 -21.03 -8.75 10.69
N GLY A 294 -20.31 -9.79 10.24
CA GLY A 294 -20.94 -11.04 9.79
C GLY A 294 -21.82 -10.86 8.55
N ASN A 295 -22.90 -11.66 8.44
CA ASN A 295 -23.79 -11.68 7.27
C ASN A 295 -24.80 -10.53 7.22
N MET A 296 -24.55 -9.41 7.90
CA MET A 296 -25.45 -8.27 7.91
C MET A 296 -25.41 -7.54 6.55
N ILE A 297 -26.58 -7.14 6.04
CA ILE A 297 -26.68 -6.38 4.80
C ILE A 297 -26.58 -4.87 5.11
N PRO A 298 -25.81 -4.10 4.33
CA PRO A 298 -25.75 -2.64 4.47
C PRO A 298 -27.14 -1.99 4.35
N ARG A 299 -27.42 -1.00 5.18
CA ARG A 299 -28.66 -0.21 5.08
C ARG A 299 -28.61 0.78 3.91
N ILE A 300 -29.74 0.94 3.23
CA ILE A 300 -29.90 1.93 2.15
C ILE A 300 -29.68 3.34 2.72
N ASN A 301 -28.96 4.19 1.98
CA ASN A 301 -28.63 5.58 2.34
C ASN A 301 -27.71 5.77 3.56
N GLN A 302 -26.99 4.74 4.00
CA GLN A 302 -25.95 4.85 5.03
C GLN A 302 -24.61 4.36 4.49
N ILE A 303 -23.52 4.99 4.94
CA ILE A 303 -22.16 4.57 4.60
C ILE A 303 -21.77 3.38 5.50
N PRO A 304 -21.44 2.21 4.94
CA PRO A 304 -21.11 1.04 5.74
C PRO A 304 -19.70 1.12 6.35
N ILE A 305 -19.59 0.63 7.58
CA ILE A 305 -18.34 0.36 8.31
C ILE A 305 -18.23 -1.16 8.44
N TYR A 306 -17.41 -1.78 7.59
CA TYR A 306 -17.24 -3.23 7.56
C TYR A 306 -16.15 -3.67 8.55
N HIS A 307 -16.52 -4.46 9.54
CA HIS A 307 -15.60 -5.09 10.48
C HIS A 307 -15.19 -6.48 9.95
N VAL A 308 -14.19 -6.51 9.08
CA VAL A 308 -13.81 -7.72 8.32
C VAL A 308 -13.20 -8.81 9.19
N HIS A 309 -12.62 -8.44 10.34
CA HIS A 309 -12.16 -9.38 11.35
C HIS A 309 -13.17 -9.59 12.49
N GLY A 310 -14.38 -9.07 12.32
CA GLY A 310 -15.38 -9.07 13.38
C GLY A 310 -15.24 -7.88 14.32
N MET A 311 -16.21 -7.78 15.23
CA MET A 311 -16.42 -6.65 16.13
C MET A 311 -16.71 -7.18 17.53
N ILE A 312 -16.20 -6.50 18.54
CA ILE A 312 -16.48 -6.76 19.95
C ILE A 312 -16.97 -5.45 20.55
N SER A 313 -18.29 -5.31 20.59
CA SER A 313 -18.93 -4.11 21.11
C SER A 313 -18.67 -3.93 22.59
N ARG A 314 -18.45 -2.69 23.00
CA ARG A 314 -18.10 -2.37 24.38
C ARG A 314 -19.23 -2.68 25.36
N ASP A 315 -20.46 -2.37 24.97
CA ASP A 315 -21.67 -2.55 25.78
C ASP A 315 -22.30 -3.95 25.61
N ASN A 316 -21.65 -4.83 24.83
CA ASN A 316 -22.12 -6.16 24.48
C ASN A 316 -23.53 -6.18 23.85
N THR A 317 -23.94 -5.09 23.17
CA THR A 317 -25.27 -5.00 22.54
C THR A 317 -25.29 -5.56 21.12
N LYS A 318 -24.12 -5.70 20.48
CA LYS A 318 -24.01 -6.23 19.12
C LYS A 318 -23.38 -7.63 19.12
N PRO A 319 -23.77 -8.52 18.18
CA PRO A 319 -23.15 -9.82 18.02
C PRO A 319 -21.63 -9.68 17.92
N SER A 320 -20.93 -10.38 18.81
CA SER A 320 -19.48 -10.30 18.90
C SER A 320 -18.84 -11.47 18.19
N ASN A 321 -17.89 -11.19 17.31
CA ASN A 321 -17.12 -12.19 16.59
C ASN A 321 -15.67 -11.72 16.44
N SER A 322 -14.75 -12.67 16.30
CA SER A 322 -13.32 -12.39 16.17
C SER A 322 -12.70 -13.31 15.13
N VAL A 323 -11.96 -12.74 14.20
CA VAL A 323 -10.98 -13.42 13.36
C VAL A 323 -9.62 -13.10 13.95
N LEU A 324 -9.02 -14.05 14.66
CA LEU A 324 -7.75 -13.86 15.35
C LEU A 324 -6.80 -15.03 15.16
N SER A 325 -7.33 -16.25 15.17
CA SER A 325 -6.55 -17.48 15.13
C SER A 325 -6.27 -17.93 13.71
N GLU A 326 -5.19 -18.68 13.52
CA GLU A 326 -4.91 -19.39 12.26
C GLU A 326 -6.12 -20.17 11.72
N LYS A 327 -6.93 -20.79 12.59
CA LYS A 327 -8.18 -21.48 12.20
C LYS A 327 -9.18 -20.51 11.55
N ASP A 328 -9.33 -19.32 12.10
CA ASP A 328 -10.23 -18.28 11.55
C ASP A 328 -9.74 -17.82 10.18
N TYR A 329 -8.43 -17.59 10.03
CA TYR A 329 -7.84 -17.23 8.73
C TYR A 329 -8.00 -18.34 7.70
N HIS A 330 -7.79 -19.61 8.07
CA HIS A 330 -8.06 -20.74 7.19
C HIS A 330 -9.52 -20.75 6.71
N ALA A 331 -10.48 -20.49 7.60
CA ALA A 331 -11.89 -20.38 7.21
C ALA A 331 -12.14 -19.22 6.22
N LEU A 332 -11.43 -18.08 6.38
CA LEU A 332 -11.48 -16.98 5.41
C LEU A 332 -10.86 -17.34 4.05
N TYR A 333 -9.79 -18.14 4.04
CA TYR A 333 -9.11 -18.56 2.81
C TYR A 333 -9.88 -19.65 2.05
N SER A 334 -10.44 -20.62 2.77
CA SER A 334 -11.15 -21.75 2.19
C SER A 334 -12.47 -21.36 1.52
N ASN A 335 -13.03 -20.20 1.86
CA ASN A 335 -14.25 -19.70 1.23
C ASN A 335 -13.97 -18.45 0.35
N PRO A 336 -13.77 -18.63 -0.97
CA PRO A 336 -13.59 -17.52 -1.91
C PRO A 336 -14.76 -16.52 -1.92
N HIS A 337 -15.97 -16.96 -1.55
CA HIS A 337 -17.17 -16.14 -1.47
C HIS A 337 -17.41 -15.54 -0.09
N ASN A 338 -16.42 -15.60 0.80
CA ASN A 338 -16.52 -14.92 2.08
C ASN A 338 -16.74 -13.42 1.86
N TRP A 339 -17.84 -12.89 2.43
CA TRP A 339 -18.26 -11.49 2.24
C TRP A 339 -17.14 -10.49 2.57
N ALA A 340 -16.29 -10.79 3.57
CA ALA A 340 -15.21 -9.92 3.98
C ALA A 340 -14.15 -9.78 2.88
N ASN A 341 -13.79 -10.88 2.21
CA ASN A 341 -12.84 -10.85 1.08
C ASN A 341 -13.44 -10.13 -0.13
N VAL A 342 -14.71 -10.39 -0.44
CA VAL A 342 -15.43 -9.78 -1.57
C VAL A 342 -15.51 -8.25 -1.41
N VAL A 343 -15.88 -7.77 -0.22
CA VAL A 343 -15.99 -6.33 0.06
C VAL A 343 -14.63 -5.64 -0.04
N GLN A 344 -13.57 -6.27 0.46
CA GLN A 344 -12.21 -5.74 0.37
C GLN A 344 -11.73 -5.66 -1.08
N LEU A 345 -11.85 -6.74 -1.86
CA LEU A 345 -11.47 -6.74 -3.28
C LEU A 345 -12.26 -5.73 -4.09
N ASN A 346 -13.57 -5.63 -3.86
CA ASN A 346 -14.39 -4.62 -4.52
C ASN A 346 -13.93 -3.19 -4.20
N ALA A 347 -13.50 -2.91 -2.96
CA ALA A 347 -12.93 -1.62 -2.59
C ALA A 347 -11.64 -1.33 -3.35
N LEU A 348 -10.73 -2.30 -3.40
CA LEU A 348 -9.45 -2.21 -4.10
C LEU A 348 -9.65 -1.94 -5.60
N TYR A 349 -10.61 -2.60 -6.25
CA TYR A 349 -10.87 -2.40 -7.67
C TYR A 349 -11.62 -1.10 -8.02
N THR A 350 -12.44 -0.57 -7.10
CA THR A 350 -13.41 0.50 -7.45
C THR A 350 -13.17 1.83 -6.75
N SER A 351 -12.15 1.93 -5.88
CA SER A 351 -11.86 3.14 -5.11
C SER A 351 -10.38 3.31 -4.81
N THR A 352 -9.96 4.55 -4.59
CA THR A 352 -8.64 4.84 -4.02
C THR A 352 -8.67 4.51 -2.54
N CYS A 353 -7.85 3.54 -2.13
CA CYS A 353 -7.82 3.04 -0.77
C CYS A 353 -6.73 3.75 0.05
N PHE A 354 -7.09 4.19 1.26
CA PHE A 354 -6.17 4.81 2.23
C PHE A 354 -6.05 3.91 3.47
N PHE A 355 -4.88 3.32 3.68
CA PHE A 355 -4.59 2.38 4.76
C PHE A 355 -3.95 3.11 5.95
N ILE A 356 -4.71 3.25 7.04
CA ILE A 356 -4.32 4.01 8.22
C ILE A 356 -4.21 3.08 9.43
N GLY A 357 -3.09 3.14 10.16
CA GLY A 357 -2.87 2.33 11.36
C GLY A 357 -2.53 0.86 11.07
N PHE A 358 -1.96 0.56 9.91
CA PHE A 358 -1.51 -0.79 9.52
C PHE A 358 0.00 -0.96 9.71
N SER A 359 0.38 -2.18 10.07
CA SER A 359 1.75 -2.69 9.96
C SER A 359 2.02 -3.34 8.59
N MET A 360 0.98 -3.63 7.79
CA MET A 360 1.05 -4.38 6.53
C MET A 360 1.66 -5.79 6.66
N THR A 361 1.50 -6.40 7.83
CA THR A 361 1.97 -7.75 8.16
C THR A 361 0.87 -8.82 8.07
N ASP A 362 -0.37 -8.42 7.82
CA ASP A 362 -1.50 -9.34 7.74
C ASP A 362 -1.45 -10.17 6.44
N PRO A 363 -1.37 -11.51 6.51
CA PRO A 363 -1.23 -12.34 5.32
C PRO A 363 -2.48 -12.33 4.42
N ASN A 364 -3.69 -12.21 4.97
CA ASN A 364 -4.90 -12.14 4.15
C ASN A 364 -4.96 -10.81 3.40
N GLN A 365 -4.65 -9.69 4.06
CA GLN A 365 -4.59 -8.39 3.42
C GLN A 365 -3.58 -8.35 2.27
N ARG A 366 -2.36 -8.86 2.48
CA ARG A 366 -1.32 -8.92 1.45
C ARG A 366 -1.75 -9.76 0.25
N ARG A 367 -2.33 -10.94 0.50
CA ARG A 367 -2.92 -11.79 -0.55
C ARG A 367 -3.99 -11.06 -1.37
N LEU A 368 -4.90 -10.32 -0.71
CA LEU A 368 -5.95 -9.58 -1.41
C LEU A 368 -5.40 -8.42 -2.25
N LEU A 369 -4.34 -7.75 -1.78
CA LEU A 369 -3.63 -6.71 -2.53
C LEU A 369 -2.92 -7.28 -3.76
N GLU A 370 -2.25 -8.42 -3.63
CA GLU A 370 -1.65 -9.16 -4.75
C GLU A 370 -2.71 -9.50 -5.82
N LEU A 371 -3.83 -10.09 -5.41
CA LEU A 371 -4.95 -10.41 -6.32
C LEU A 371 -5.55 -9.17 -6.99
N ALA A 372 -5.61 -8.05 -6.27
CA ALA A 372 -6.05 -6.79 -6.83
C ALA A 372 -5.06 -6.30 -7.90
N ARG A 373 -3.76 -6.39 -7.61
CA ARG A 373 -2.70 -5.93 -8.50
C ARG A 373 -2.52 -6.79 -9.74
N GLU A 374 -2.72 -8.09 -9.64
CA GLU A 374 -2.61 -9.01 -10.79
C GLU A 374 -3.55 -8.63 -11.92
N LYS A 375 -4.78 -8.18 -11.62
CA LYS A 375 -5.69 -7.69 -12.67
C LYS A 375 -5.22 -6.43 -13.37
N ASP A 376 -4.44 -5.58 -12.70
CA ASP A 376 -3.91 -4.36 -13.32
C ASP A 376 -2.81 -4.69 -14.34
N LYS A 377 -2.15 -5.86 -14.22
CA LYS A 377 -1.07 -6.31 -15.12
C LYS A 377 -1.50 -6.55 -16.56
N ASP A 378 -2.80 -6.71 -16.80
CA ASP A 378 -3.36 -6.88 -18.15
C ASP A 378 -3.81 -5.54 -18.78
N SER A 379 -3.51 -4.39 -18.15
CA SER A 379 -3.96 -3.06 -18.57
C SER A 379 -2.84 -2.04 -18.71
N ASP A 380 -3.03 -1.00 -19.52
CA ASP A 380 -2.10 0.16 -19.62
C ASP A 380 -1.95 0.95 -18.29
N GLN A 381 -2.60 0.52 -17.21
CA GLN A 381 -2.58 1.17 -15.90
C GLN A 381 -1.58 0.56 -14.91
N ILE A 382 -0.72 -0.35 -15.35
CA ILE A 382 0.37 -0.94 -14.55
C ILE A 382 1.21 0.15 -13.84
N GLU A 383 1.42 1.29 -14.47
CA GLU A 383 2.26 2.36 -13.90
C GLU A 383 1.56 3.17 -12.80
N LYS A 384 0.25 3.00 -12.60
CA LYS A 384 -0.47 3.70 -11.54
C LYS A 384 -0.44 2.89 -10.26
N LEU A 385 0.01 3.54 -9.18
CA LEU A 385 -0.21 3.10 -7.81
C LEU A 385 -1.51 3.76 -7.31
N PRO A 386 -2.66 3.05 -7.30
CA PRO A 386 -3.97 3.64 -7.05
C PRO A 386 -4.27 3.88 -5.57
N HIS A 387 -3.41 3.43 -4.66
CA HIS A 387 -3.71 3.37 -3.23
C HIS A 387 -2.59 4.00 -2.39
N TYR A 388 -2.87 4.26 -1.11
CA TYR A 388 -1.96 4.93 -0.18
C TYR A 388 -1.89 4.21 1.15
N VAL A 389 -0.69 4.05 1.69
CA VAL A 389 -0.47 3.49 3.03
C VAL A 389 0.36 4.45 3.88
N PHE A 390 -0.05 4.65 5.13
CA PHE A 390 0.68 5.47 6.08
C PHE A 390 1.55 4.58 6.97
N LEU A 391 2.87 4.68 6.82
CA LEU A 391 3.84 3.85 7.56
C LEU A 391 4.76 4.71 8.43
N LYS A 392 5.09 4.20 9.62
CA LYS A 392 6.02 4.86 10.52
C LYS A 392 7.45 4.57 10.10
N LYS A 393 8.29 5.60 9.95
CA LYS A 393 9.75 5.44 9.83
C LYS A 393 10.33 4.95 11.14
N THR A 394 10.43 3.63 11.26
CA THR A 394 11.03 2.98 12.43
C THR A 394 12.43 2.52 12.02
N PRO A 395 13.49 2.99 12.71
CA PRO A 395 14.83 2.48 12.49
C PRO A 395 14.92 0.99 12.85
N LEU A 396 15.78 0.26 12.15
CA LEU A 396 16.13 -1.10 12.51
C LEU A 396 16.76 -1.13 13.92
N LYS A 397 16.49 -2.20 14.67
CA LYS A 397 17.07 -2.39 16.01
C LYS A 397 18.60 -2.53 15.90
N GLY A 398 19.32 -1.97 16.87
CA GLY A 398 20.79 -1.96 16.91
C GLY A 398 21.38 -0.64 16.41
N GLU A 399 22.72 -0.53 16.40
CA GLU A 399 23.46 0.62 15.86
C GLU A 399 23.47 0.60 14.31
N ALA A 400 22.29 0.49 13.69
CA ALA A 400 22.16 0.56 12.24
C ALA A 400 22.50 1.97 11.76
N SER A 401 23.38 2.09 10.76
CA SER A 401 23.74 3.39 10.20
C SER A 401 22.55 4.05 9.52
N LYS A 402 22.68 5.35 9.22
CA LYS A 402 21.64 6.09 8.52
C LYS A 402 21.35 5.48 7.15
N GLU A 403 22.38 5.08 6.42
CA GLU A 403 22.32 4.50 5.08
C GLU A 403 21.58 3.15 5.11
N VAL A 404 21.84 2.32 6.13
CA VAL A 404 21.14 1.03 6.31
C VAL A 404 19.64 1.23 6.54
N ASN A 405 19.25 2.26 7.30
CA ASN A 405 17.84 2.58 7.51
C ASN A 405 17.19 3.14 6.24
N GLU A 406 17.91 3.96 5.47
CA GLU A 406 17.43 4.47 4.18
C GLU A 406 17.23 3.32 3.18
N GLU A 407 18.16 2.37 3.08
CA GLU A 407 18.01 1.15 2.28
C GLU A 407 16.79 0.33 2.70
N HIS A 408 16.63 0.09 4.01
CA HIS A 408 15.48 -0.64 4.55
C HIS A 408 14.14 0.01 4.17
N TRP A 409 14.01 1.34 4.33
CA TRP A 409 12.78 2.04 3.99
C TRP A 409 12.53 2.06 2.48
N ASN A 410 13.56 2.16 1.64
CA ASN A 410 13.42 2.06 0.18
C ASN A 410 12.93 0.67 -0.25
N GLU A 411 13.44 -0.40 0.35
CA GLU A 411 12.96 -1.77 0.10
C GLU A 411 11.52 -1.97 0.57
N MET A 412 11.12 -1.34 1.68
CA MET A 412 9.72 -1.31 2.10
C MET A 412 8.85 -0.58 1.07
N GLU A 413 9.27 0.58 0.57
CA GLU A 413 8.53 1.29 -0.50
C GLU A 413 8.38 0.43 -1.75
N TYR A 414 9.45 -0.27 -2.16
CA TYR A 414 9.42 -1.19 -3.28
C TYR A 414 8.39 -2.31 -3.07
N MET A 415 8.45 -3.00 -1.93
CA MET A 415 7.50 -4.05 -1.58
C MET A 415 6.06 -3.53 -1.56
N MET A 416 5.81 -2.33 -1.06
CA MET A 416 4.47 -1.73 -1.07
C MET A 416 4.03 -1.34 -2.48
N SER A 417 4.95 -0.93 -3.35
CA SER A 417 4.65 -0.62 -4.75
C SER A 417 4.21 -1.86 -5.54
N ASP A 418 4.74 -3.05 -5.21
CA ASP A 418 4.29 -4.33 -5.77
C ASP A 418 2.85 -4.66 -5.40
N PHE A 419 2.33 -4.10 -4.30
CA PHE A 419 0.91 -4.15 -3.91
C PHE A 419 0.05 -3.00 -4.47
N GLY A 420 0.62 -2.13 -5.32
CA GLY A 420 -0.08 -0.96 -5.85
C GLY A 420 -0.20 0.21 -4.85
N LEU A 421 0.61 0.24 -3.79
CA LEU A 421 0.53 1.23 -2.73
C LEU A 421 1.62 2.30 -2.87
N ASN A 422 1.24 3.56 -2.71
CA ASN A 422 2.18 4.63 -2.42
C ASN A 422 2.37 4.75 -0.90
N VAL A 423 3.61 4.86 -0.43
CA VAL A 423 3.90 5.02 0.99
C VAL A 423 3.95 6.50 1.36
N ILE A 424 3.22 6.87 2.42
CA ILE A 424 3.34 8.16 3.10
C ILE A 424 4.00 7.90 4.45
N TRP A 425 5.28 8.25 4.54
CA TRP A 425 6.05 8.09 5.77
C TRP A 425 5.68 9.12 6.81
N PHE A 426 5.64 8.72 8.07
CA PHE A 426 5.55 9.63 9.21
C PHE A 426 6.54 9.23 10.31
N ASN A 427 6.96 10.19 11.13
CA ASN A 427 7.90 9.91 12.22
C ASN A 427 7.17 9.65 13.54
N ASN A 428 6.16 10.47 13.86
CA ASN A 428 5.39 10.37 15.10
C ASN A 428 3.91 10.10 14.82
N PHE A 429 3.27 9.32 15.69
CA PHE A 429 1.83 9.05 15.57
C PHE A 429 0.98 10.33 15.64
N ASP A 430 1.45 11.36 16.34
CA ASP A 430 0.80 12.68 16.40
C ASP A 430 0.80 13.42 15.05
N ASP A 431 1.58 12.97 14.07
CA ASP A 431 1.59 13.54 12.72
C ASP A 431 0.45 12.98 11.87
N LEU A 432 -0.02 11.76 12.12
CA LEU A 432 -1.11 11.14 11.37
C LEU A 432 -2.39 11.99 11.35
N PRO A 433 -2.91 12.50 12.48
CA PRO A 433 -4.07 13.38 12.47
C PRO A 433 -3.83 14.66 11.65
N LYS A 434 -2.61 15.23 11.69
CA LYS A 434 -2.27 16.45 10.93
C LYS A 434 -2.27 16.17 9.43
N ILE A 435 -1.66 15.07 9.01
CA ILE A 435 -1.61 14.62 7.62
C ILE A 435 -3.02 14.35 7.10
N LEU A 436 -3.84 13.62 7.87
CA LEU A 436 -5.24 13.35 7.52
C LEU A 436 -6.08 14.62 7.40
N ASN A 437 -5.92 15.57 8.33
CA ASN A 437 -6.60 16.86 8.25
C ASN A 437 -6.20 17.65 7.00
N TYR A 438 -4.92 17.59 6.60
CA TYR A 438 -4.44 18.24 5.38
C TYR A 438 -4.97 17.58 4.10
N ILE A 439 -4.85 16.26 4.00
CA ILE A 439 -5.29 15.46 2.84
C ILE A 439 -6.81 15.55 2.64
N SER A 440 -7.59 15.54 3.72
CA SER A 440 -9.04 15.70 3.66
C SER A 440 -9.50 17.16 3.46
N GLY A 441 -8.56 18.11 3.39
CA GLY A 441 -8.82 19.53 3.20
C GLY A 441 -9.54 20.18 4.39
N ILE A 442 -9.40 19.64 5.60
CA ILE A 442 -9.83 20.27 6.85
C ILE A 442 -8.90 21.44 7.19
N THR A 443 -7.60 21.28 6.93
CA THR A 443 -6.61 22.36 6.99
C THR A 443 -5.88 22.50 5.65
N ASN A 444 -5.39 23.71 5.38
CA ASN A 444 -4.45 23.98 4.29
C ASN A 444 -3.00 24.00 4.77
N ASP A 445 -2.76 23.86 6.07
CA ASP A 445 -1.42 23.82 6.65
C ASP A 445 -0.80 22.45 6.37
N LYS A 446 0.17 22.44 5.45
CA LYS A 446 0.89 21.23 5.09
C LYS A 446 1.81 20.80 6.24
N PRO A 447 1.69 19.57 6.77
CA PRO A 447 2.56 19.11 7.83
C PRO A 447 4.01 18.99 7.33
N LYS A 448 4.96 19.32 8.21
CA LYS A 448 6.38 19.05 7.98
C LYS A 448 6.65 17.61 8.43
N LEU A 449 7.01 16.74 7.49
CA LEU A 449 7.35 15.33 7.74
C LEU A 449 8.85 15.12 7.91
#